data_AF-A0AAN1Y327-F1
#
_entry.id   AF-A0AAN1Y327-F1
#
_cell.length_a   1.000
_cell.length_b   1.000
_cell.length_c   1.000
_cell.angle_alpha   90.00
_cell.angle_beta   90.00
_cell.angle_gamma   90.00
#
_symmetry.space_group_name_H-M   'P 1'
#
loop_
_entity.id
_entity.type
_entity.pdbx_description
1 polymer ?
#
loop_
_entity_poly.entity_id
_entity_poly.type
_entity_poly.pdbx_seq_one_letter_code
_entity_poly.pdbx_strand_id
1 'polypeptide(L)'
;MSINIVIDNKFVITSDQFQFILQEKKVAKSGKNAGKEWLDTVGFYPSISKLVSGLVLHNILTGEARQFSDLEKQVEQLGQKCLEAFTVNVR
;
A
#
# COMPACT_ATOMS: atom_id res chain seq x y z
N MET A 1 5.33 -18.07 -4.32
CA MET A 1 6.14 -16.91 -4.76
C MET A 1 6.17 -15.91 -3.62
N SER A 2 7.34 -15.40 -3.24
CA SER A 2 7.44 -14.32 -2.24
C SER A 2 7.48 -12.97 -2.95
N ILE A 3 6.39 -12.23 -2.89
CA ILE A 3 6.32 -10.86 -3.41
C ILE A 3 6.78 -9.91 -2.30
N ASN A 4 7.57 -8.90 -2.64
CA ASN A 4 7.91 -7.78 -1.76
C ASN A 4 7.97 -6.51 -2.62
N ILE A 5 6.88 -5.72 -2.59
CA ILE A 5 6.76 -4.50 -3.39
C ILE A 5 6.55 -3.32 -2.44
N VAL A 6 7.45 -2.35 -2.50
CA VAL A 6 7.34 -1.12 -1.70
C VAL A 6 6.68 -0.03 -2.54
N ILE A 7 5.64 0.61 -2.01
CA ILE A 7 4.91 1.71 -2.65
C ILE A 7 5.10 2.97 -1.83
N ASP A 8 5.63 4.02 -2.47
CA ASP A 8 5.75 5.38 -1.92
C ASP A 8 6.53 5.46 -0.59
N ASN A 9 7.44 4.50 -0.35
CA ASN A 9 8.13 4.27 0.91
C ASN A 9 7.22 4.19 2.16
N LYS A 10 5.91 4.02 1.97
CA LYS A 10 4.89 4.00 3.02
C LYS A 10 4.21 2.64 3.12
N PHE A 11 3.93 2.00 2.00
CA PHE A 11 3.27 0.69 1.98
C PHE A 11 4.21 -0.41 1.48
N VAL A 12 4.00 -1.63 1.98
CA VAL A 12 4.69 -2.84 1.54
C VAL A 12 3.64 -3.89 1.24
N ILE A 13 3.70 -4.46 0.03
CA ILE A 13 2.89 -5.60 -0.37
C ILE A 13 3.75 -6.85 -0.25
N THR A 14 3.28 -7.80 0.54
CA THR A 14 3.82 -9.16 0.58
C THR A 14 2.76 -10.18 0.17
N SER A 15 3.13 -11.45 0.07
CA SER A 15 2.18 -12.53 -0.23
C SER A 15 2.58 -13.81 0.48
N ASP A 16 1.58 -14.58 0.89
CA ASP A 16 1.73 -15.98 1.26
C ASP A 16 1.15 -16.89 0.16
N GLN A 17 0.92 -18.17 0.46
CA GLN A 17 0.37 -19.13 -0.51
C GLN A 17 -1.12 -18.93 -0.82
N PHE A 18 -1.83 -18.11 -0.06
CA PHE A 18 -3.29 -17.93 -0.14
C PHE A 18 -3.68 -16.51 -0.57
N GLN A 19 -2.89 -15.50 -0.22
CA GLN A 19 -3.31 -14.10 -0.33
C GLN A 19 -2.16 -13.11 -0.43
N PHE A 20 -2.51 -11.90 -0.88
CA PHE A 20 -1.68 -10.72 -0.78
C PHE A 20 -1.91 -10.02 0.55
N ILE A 21 -0.85 -9.48 1.12
CA ILE A 21 -0.84 -8.83 2.43
C ILE A 21 -0.40 -7.38 2.19
N LEU A 22 -1.27 -6.42 2.51
CA LEU A 22 -0.94 -5.00 2.49
C LEU A 22 -0.49 -4.58 3.88
N GLN A 23 0.68 -3.96 3.98
CA GLN A 23 1.25 -3.48 5.23
C GLN A 23 1.65 -2.01 5.10
N GLU A 24 1.53 -1.26 6.18
CA GLU A 24 1.98 0.13 6.28
C GLU A 24 3.25 0.20 7.15
N LYS A 25 4.26 0.92 6.67
CA LYS A 25 5.43 1.27 7.47
C LYS A 25 5.03 2.34 8.48
N LYS A 26 5.18 2.02 9.77
CA LYS A 26 4.95 2.94 10.88
C LYS A 26 6.23 3.18 11.64
N VAL A 27 6.42 4.42 12.07
CA VAL A 27 7.51 4.81 12.97
C VAL A 27 6.93 4.99 14.36
N ALA A 28 7.49 4.30 15.35
CA ALA A 28 7.11 4.52 16.73
C ALA A 28 7.47 5.95 17.16
N LYS A 29 6.46 6.72 17.61
CA LYS A 29 6.61 8.14 17.94
C LYS A 29 7.17 8.39 19.35
N SER A 30 7.06 7.43 20.26
CA SER A 30 7.48 7.58 21.66
C SER A 30 7.78 6.23 22.33
N GLY A 31 8.36 6.29 23.53
CA GLY A 31 8.70 5.11 24.33
C GLY A 31 10.03 4.46 23.94
N LYS A 32 10.31 3.28 24.48
CA LYS A 32 11.59 2.54 24.31
C LYS A 32 11.92 2.19 22.84
N ASN A 33 10.92 2.23 21.97
CA ASN A 33 11.07 1.92 20.54
C ASN A 33 10.94 3.17 19.65
N ALA A 34 10.92 4.37 20.21
CA ALA A 34 10.85 5.61 19.43
C ALA A 34 11.90 5.63 18.30
N GLY A 35 11.47 6.00 17.09
CA GLY A 35 12.31 6.03 15.89
C GLY A 35 12.49 4.68 15.18
N LYS A 36 12.00 3.56 15.74
CA LYS A 36 12.04 2.27 15.04
C LYS A 36 10.87 2.13 14.07
N GLU A 37 11.19 1.62 12.88
CA GLU A 37 10.22 1.23 11.87
C GLU A 37 9.65 -0.17 12.15
N TRP A 38 8.36 -0.33 11.90
CA TRP A 38 7.69 -1.63 11.88
C TRP A 38 6.60 -1.67 10.82
N LEU A 39 6.21 -2.86 10.40
CA LEU A 39 5.15 -3.08 9.43
C LEU A 39 3.86 -3.44 10.14
N ASP A 40 2.84 -2.59 9.98
CA ASP A 40 1.50 -2.84 10.48
C ASP A 40 0.63 -3.42 9.38
N THR A 41 -0.09 -4.49 9.66
CA THR A 41 -0.94 -5.14 8.65
C THR A 41 -2.22 -4.33 8.45
N VAL A 42 -2.41 -3.83 7.24
CA VAL A 42 -3.62 -3.11 6.84
C VAL A 42 -4.73 -4.09 6.45
N GLY A 43 -4.38 -5.15 5.72
CA GLY A 43 -5.36 -6.15 5.30
C GLY A 43 -4.81 -7.28 4.45
N PHE A 44 -5.67 -8.28 4.26
CA PHE A 44 -5.40 -9.47 3.47
C PHE A 44 -6.36 -9.52 2.28
N TYR A 45 -5.84 -9.84 1.09
CA TYR A 45 -6.58 -9.73 -0.15
C TYR A 45 -6.37 -10.96 -1.04
N PRO A 46 -7.44 -11.60 -1.54
CA PRO A 46 -7.33 -12.81 -2.35
C PRO A 46 -6.84 -12.54 -3.78
N SER A 47 -6.78 -11.27 -4.21
CA SER A 47 -6.28 -10.89 -5.54
C SER A 47 -5.70 -9.47 -5.54
N ILE A 48 -4.84 -9.19 -6.52
CA ILE A 48 -4.22 -7.87 -6.72
C ILE A 48 -5.28 -6.79 -6.90
N SER A 49 -6.33 -7.05 -7.70
CA SER A 49 -7.41 -6.09 -7.92
C SER A 49 -8.11 -5.69 -6.61
N LYS A 50 -8.39 -6.65 -5.72
CA LYS A 50 -8.98 -6.37 -4.40
C LYS A 50 -8.02 -5.62 -3.49
N LEU A 51 -6.73 -5.93 -3.55
CA LEU A 51 -5.69 -5.19 -2.83
C LEU A 51 -5.64 -3.73 -3.27
N VAL A 52 -5.64 -3.46 -4.58
CA VAL A 52 -5.61 -2.09 -5.12
C VAL A 52 -6.86 -1.32 -4.68
N SER A 53 -8.05 -1.92 -4.73
CA SER A 53 -9.27 -1.30 -4.19
C SER A 53 -9.16 -1.00 -2.70
N GLY A 54 -8.55 -1.90 -1.92
CA GLY A 54 -8.30 -1.70 -0.48
C GLY A 54 -7.33 -0.53 -0.22
N LEU A 55 -6.26 -0.41 -1.00
CA LEU A 55 -5.28 0.67 -0.91
C LEU A 55 -5.90 2.04 -1.26
N VAL A 56 -6.73 2.07 -2.30
CA VAL A 56 -7.53 3.26 -2.67
C VAL A 56 -8.45 3.65 -1.53
N LEU A 57 -9.25 2.71 -1.00
CA LEU A 57 -10.17 3.00 0.10
C LEU A 57 -9.43 3.49 1.34
N HIS A 58 -8.30 2.87 1.68
CA HIS A 58 -7.45 3.30 2.78
C HIS A 58 -6.96 4.75 2.58
N ASN A 59 -6.48 5.10 1.39
CA ASN A 59 -6.08 6.48 1.07
C ASN A 59 -7.26 7.46 1.10
N ILE A 60 -8.45 7.06 0.67
CA ILE A 60 -9.68 7.87 0.80
C ILE A 60 -9.97 8.16 2.27
N LEU A 61 -9.95 7.14 3.13
CA LEU A 61 -10.34 7.24 4.54
C LEU A 61 -9.28 7.92 5.41
N THR A 62 -8.01 7.87 5.01
CA THR A 62 -6.87 8.40 5.79
C THR A 62 -6.22 9.64 5.16
N GLY A 63 -6.63 10.01 3.96
CA GLY A 63 -6.11 11.17 3.22
C GLY A 63 -6.93 12.44 3.43
N GLU A 64 -6.43 13.54 2.87
CA GLU A 64 -7.07 14.87 2.99
C GLU A 64 -8.01 15.20 1.82
N ALA A 65 -8.45 14.21 1.05
CA ALA A 65 -9.28 14.45 -0.13
C ALA A 65 -10.58 15.15 0.26
N ARG A 66 -10.86 16.29 -0.39
CA ARG A 66 -12.02 17.14 -0.04
C ARG A 66 -13.19 16.93 -1.00
N GLN A 67 -12.97 16.23 -2.12
CA GLN A 67 -13.94 16.02 -3.20
C GLN A 67 -13.72 14.68 -3.91
N PHE A 68 -14.76 14.11 -4.53
CA PHE A 68 -14.66 12.82 -5.24
C PHE A 68 -13.71 12.86 -6.44
N SER A 69 -13.55 14.02 -7.09
CA SER A 69 -12.58 14.22 -8.17
C SER A 69 -11.13 14.13 -7.70
N ASP A 70 -10.86 14.46 -6.43
CA ASP A 70 -9.53 14.27 -5.82
C ASP A 70 -9.25 12.77 -5.61
N LEU A 71 -10.30 11.98 -5.35
CA LEU A 71 -10.20 10.53 -5.18
C LEU A 71 -9.95 9.83 -6.51
N GLU A 72 -10.67 10.24 -7.56
CA GLU A 72 -10.46 9.72 -8.92
C GLU A 72 -9.02 9.93 -9.40
N LYS A 73 -8.48 11.15 -9.20
CA LYS A 73 -7.06 11.45 -9.50
C LYS A 73 -6.10 10.59 -8.69
N GLN A 74 -6.40 10.35 -7.41
CA GLN A 74 -5.56 9.49 -6.56
C GLN A 74 -5.58 8.03 -7.00
N VAL A 75 -6.74 7.51 -7.43
CA VAL A 75 -6.87 6.16 -8.00
C VAL A 75 -6.03 6.03 -9.27
N GLU A 76 -6.15 7.00 -10.18
CA GLU A 76 -5.44 7.01 -11.45
C GLU A 76 -3.91 7.09 -11.26
N GLN A 77 -3.44 8.00 -10.41
CA GLN A 77 -2.02 8.12 -10.06
C GLN A 77 -1.46 6.85 -9.42
N LEU A 78 -2.24 6.21 -8.53
CA LEU A 78 -1.82 4.97 -7.89
C LEU A 78 -1.74 3.82 -8.91
N GLY A 79 -2.70 3.72 -9.82
CA GLY A 79 -2.67 2.75 -10.92
C GLY A 79 -1.42 2.89 -11.78
N GLN A 80 -1.05 4.13 -12.12
CA GLN A 80 0.15 4.43 -12.88
C GLN A 80 1.44 4.04 -12.14
N LYS A 81 1.55 4.40 -10.85
CA LYS A 81 2.70 4.00 -10.00
C LYS A 81 2.83 2.48 -9.90
N CYS A 82 1.71 1.76 -9.77
CA CYS A 82 1.69 0.30 -9.77
C CYS A 82 2.22 -0.26 -11.09
N LEU A 83 1.72 0.22 -12.23
CA LEU A 83 2.16 -0.21 -13.56
C LEU A 83 3.68 -0.02 -13.74
N GLU A 84 4.19 1.15 -13.37
CA GLU A 84 5.63 1.45 -13.42
C GLU A 84 6.44 0.48 -12.55
N ALA A 85 6.01 0.26 -11.31
CA ALA A 85 6.70 -0.66 -10.41
C ALA A 85 6.71 -2.11 -10.94
N PHE A 86 5.62 -2.56 -11.55
CA PHE A 86 5.55 -3.89 -12.18
C PHE A 86 6.38 -3.98 -13.45
N THR A 87 6.57 -2.88 -14.19
CA THR A 87 7.35 -2.89 -15.43
C THR A 87 8.86 -2.84 -15.16
N VAL A 88 9.28 -2.11 -14.13
CA VAL A 88 10.69 -1.97 -13.73
C VAL A 88 11.23 -3.25 -13.08
N ASN A 89 10.40 -3.98 -12.31
CA ASN A 89 10.82 -5.19 -11.61
C ASN A 89 10.71 -6.49 -12.44
N VAL A 90 10.42 -6.39 -13.75
CA VAL A 90 10.33 -7.54 -14.68
C VAL A 90 11.56 -7.62 -15.61
N ARG A 91 12.68 -6.96 -15.24
CA ARG A 91 13.99 -7.15 -15.89
C ARG A 91 14.94 -7.97 -15.03
#